data_AF-A0A7G8INU5-F1
#
_entry.id   AF-A0A7G8INU5-F1
#
_cell.length_a   1.000
_cell.length_b   1.000
_cell.length_c   1.000
_cell.angle_alpha   90.00
_cell.angle_beta   90.00
_cell.angle_gamma   90.00
#
_symmetry.space_group_name_H-M   'P 1'
#
loop_
_entity.id
_entity.type
_entity.pdbx_description
1 polymer ?
#
loop_
_entity_poly.entity_id
_entity_poly.type
_entity_poly.pdbx_seq_one_letter_code
_entity_poly.pdbx_strand_id
1 'polypeptide(L)'
;MPDFDPSPLFALSLFPYLFFLYHLGKKRLLPALARRGFQLTLLFVGVTIVAAVIADLRFDAELVAIDPLHGGAEAFLTLSNAVIVAGLIKPQKVQ
;
A
#
# COMPACT_ATOMS: atom_id res chain seq x y z
N MET A 1 25.34 9.97 16.19
CA MET A 1 25.08 10.11 14.74
C MET A 1 23.76 10.86 14.63
N PRO A 2 23.55 11.80 13.69
CA PRO A 2 22.23 12.41 13.56
C PRO A 2 21.22 11.30 13.22
N ASP A 3 20.22 11.12 14.07
CA ASP A 3 19.15 10.16 13.85
C ASP A 3 18.34 10.61 12.64
N PHE A 4 18.35 9.77 11.60
CA PHE A 4 17.65 10.05 10.35
C PHE A 4 16.23 9.53 10.45
N ASP A 5 15.23 10.42 10.46
CA ASP A 5 13.81 10.05 10.41
C ASP A 5 13.39 9.74 8.96
N PRO A 6 12.96 8.50 8.65
CA PRO A 6 12.53 8.11 7.31
C PRO A 6 11.11 8.59 6.94
N SER A 7 10.31 9.05 7.90
CA SER A 7 8.89 9.39 7.71
C SER A 7 8.64 10.43 6.60
N PRO A 8 9.45 11.50 6.48
CA PRO A 8 9.31 12.46 5.38
C PRO A 8 9.59 11.85 4.01
N LEU A 9 10.56 10.93 3.90
CA LEU A 9 10.84 10.23 2.65
C LEU A 9 9.68 9.32 2.23
N PHE A 10 9.06 8.63 3.19
CA PHE A 10 7.87 7.82 2.94
C PHE A 10 6.72 8.67 2.41
N ALA A 11 6.40 9.78 3.08
CA ALA A 11 5.34 10.69 2.63
C ALA A 11 5.63 11.24 1.22
N LEU A 12 6.88 11.64 0.95
CA LEU A 12 7.31 12.13 -0.35
C LEU A 12 7.23 11.06 -1.44
N SER A 13 7.41 9.77 -1.10
CA SER A 13 7.32 8.64 -2.03
C SER A 13 5.89 8.40 -2.57
N LEU A 14 4.85 8.94 -1.91
CA LEU A 14 3.48 8.82 -2.39
C LEU A 14 3.27 9.57 -3.72
N PHE A 15 3.98 10.68 -3.92
CA PHE A 15 3.89 11.44 -5.17
C PHE A 15 4.32 10.63 -6.41
N PRO A 16 5.56 10.07 -6.47
CA PRO A 16 5.96 9.23 -7.59
C PRO A 16 5.11 7.95 -7.70
N TYR A 17 4.59 7.42 -6.59
CA TYR A 17 3.71 6.27 -6.61
C TYR A 17 2.35 6.55 -7.29
N LEU A 18 1.75 7.71 -7.00
CA LEU A 18 0.51 8.16 -7.66
C LEU A 18 0.73 8.37 -9.16
N PHE A 19 1.88 8.96 -9.54
CA PHE A 19 2.26 9.12 -10.94
C PHE A 19 2.40 7.77 -11.65
N PHE A 20 3.07 6.80 -11.00
CA PHE A 20 3.16 5.42 -11.47
C PHE A 20 1.77 4.81 -11.71
N LEU A 21 0.87 4.88 -10.74
CA LEU A 21 -0.49 4.36 -10.84
C LEU A 21 -1.28 5.00 -11.98
N TYR A 22 -1.19 6.32 -12.13
CA TYR A 22 -1.85 7.05 -13.22
C TYR A 22 -1.36 6.58 -14.59
N HIS A 23 -0.04 6.45 -14.78
CA HIS A 23 0.54 6.00 -16.04
C HIS A 23 0.19 4.54 -16.34
N LEU A 24 0.25 3.67 -15.32
CA LEU A 24 -0.15 2.28 -15.39
C LEU A 24 -1.60 2.13 -15.83
N GLY A 25 -2.47 3.02 -15.33
CA GLY A 25 -3.88 3.19 -15.70
C GLY A 25 -4.06 3.50 -17.19
N LYS A 26 -3.43 4.57 -17.63
CA LYS A 26 -3.58 5.15 -18.98
C LYS A 26 -3.07 4.24 -20.09
N LYS A 27 -1.94 3.58 -19.88
CA LYS A 27 -1.24 2.81 -20.92
C LYS A 27 -1.63 1.32 -20.99
N ARG A 28 -2.50 0.82 -20.09
CA ARG A 28 -2.90 -0.60 -20.02
C ARG A 28 -1.70 -1.57 -20.08
N LEU A 29 -0.59 -1.18 -19.45
CA LEU A 29 0.67 -1.94 -19.47
C LEU A 29 0.61 -3.24 -18.69
N LEU A 30 -0.29 -3.31 -17.69
CA LEU A 30 -0.45 -4.47 -16.83
C LEU A 30 -1.87 -5.04 -16.90
N PRO A 31 -2.02 -6.35 -16.62
CA PRO A 31 -3.27 -6.98 -16.25
C PRO A 31 -4.13 -6.09 -15.35
N ALA A 32 -5.44 -6.03 -15.62
CA ALA A 32 -6.37 -5.29 -14.78
C ALA A 32 -6.30 -5.72 -13.30
N LEU A 33 -6.04 -7.01 -13.05
CA LEU A 33 -5.89 -7.56 -11.71
C LEU A 33 -4.62 -7.05 -11.00
N ALA A 34 -3.47 -7.01 -11.70
CA ALA A 34 -2.23 -6.48 -11.14
C ALA A 34 -2.37 -4.99 -10.82
N ARG A 35 -3.02 -4.22 -11.70
CA ARG A 35 -3.35 -2.81 -11.45
C ARG A 35 -4.19 -2.63 -10.20
N ARG A 36 -5.23 -3.47 -10.00
CA ARG A 36 -6.04 -3.44 -8.78
C ARG A 36 -5.19 -3.75 -7.55
N GLY A 37 -4.24 -4.68 -7.64
CA GLY A 37 -3.29 -4.95 -6.57
C GLY A 37 -2.50 -3.71 -6.14
N PHE A 38 -1.95 -2.94 -7.08
CA PHE A 38 -1.29 -1.67 -6.76
C PHE A 38 -2.26 -0.63 -6.18
N GLN A 39 -3.50 -0.55 -6.67
CA GLN A 39 -4.51 0.33 -6.09
C GLN A 39 -4.88 -0.08 -4.65
N LEU A 40 -4.91 -1.38 -4.35
CA LEU A 40 -5.10 -1.89 -3.00
C LEU A 40 -3.92 -1.52 -2.10
N THR A 41 -2.68 -1.53 -2.60
CA THR A 41 -1.52 -1.02 -1.83
C THR A 41 -1.65 0.48 -1.52
N LEU A 42 -2.19 1.30 -2.43
CA LEU A 42 -2.48 2.71 -2.12
C LEU A 42 -3.56 2.83 -1.05
N LEU A 43 -4.62 2.03 -1.16
CA LEU A 43 -5.70 2.00 -0.18
C LEU A 43 -5.19 1.57 1.20
N PHE A 44 -4.32 0.56 1.24
CA PHE A 44 -3.62 0.10 2.44
C PHE A 44 -2.92 1.26 3.13
N VAL A 45 -2.13 2.06 2.41
CA VAL A 45 -1.46 3.24 2.98
C VAL A 45 -2.47 4.23 3.58
N GLY A 46 -3.55 4.52 2.87
CA GLY A 46 -4.59 5.43 3.40
C GLY A 46 -5.23 4.90 4.68
N VAL A 47 -5.57 3.61 4.72
CA VAL A 47 -6.17 2.95 5.87
C VAL A 47 -5.20 2.90 7.05
N THR A 48 -3.92 2.57 6.83
CA THR A 48 -2.93 2.48 7.91
C THR A 48 -2.54 3.83 8.48
N ILE A 49 -2.56 4.90 7.69
CA ILE A 49 -2.41 6.27 8.22
C ILE A 49 -3.56 6.58 9.18
N VAL A 50 -4.81 6.33 8.79
CA VAL A 50 -5.98 6.57 9.66
C VAL A 50 -5.91 5.69 10.91
N ALA A 51 -5.56 4.42 10.76
CA ALA A 51 -5.43 3.50 11.88
C ALA A 51 -4.29 3.92 12.84
N ALA A 52 -3.16 4.40 12.33
CA ALA A 52 -2.06 4.91 13.14
C ALA A 52 -2.46 6.17 13.92
N VAL A 53 -3.20 7.09 13.30
CA VAL A 53 -3.76 8.27 13.99
C VAL A 53 -4.75 7.85 15.08
N ILE A 54 -5.59 6.82 14.84
CA ILE A 54 -6.51 6.31 15.88
C ILE A 54 -5.75 5.64 17.02
N ALA A 55 -4.70 4.88 16.72
CA ALA A 55 -3.85 4.22 17.72
C ALA A 55 -3.22 5.26 18.66
N ASP A 56 -2.62 6.29 18.07
CA ASP A 56 -2.00 7.41 18.79
C ASP A 56 -3.04 8.16 19.65
N LEU A 57 -4.14 8.62 19.05
CA LEU A 57 -5.13 9.45 19.75
C LEU A 57 -5.95 8.72 20.83
N ARG A 58 -6.15 7.40 20.72
CA ARG A 58 -7.04 6.64 21.60
C ARG A 58 -6.31 5.77 22.60
N PHE A 59 -5.14 5.27 22.23
CA PHE A 59 -4.40 4.29 23.00
C PHE A 59 -3.00 4.77 23.39
N ASP A 60 -2.59 5.98 22.97
CA ASP A 60 -1.24 6.53 23.20
C ASP A 60 -0.15 5.53 22.76
N ALA A 61 -0.42 4.82 21.67
CA ALA A 61 0.34 3.67 21.22
C ALA A 61 0.52 3.69 19.71
N GLU A 62 1.63 3.16 19.24
CA GLU A 62 1.84 2.96 17.81
C GLU A 62 0.92 1.87 17.26
N LEU A 63 0.61 1.93 15.96
CA LEU A 63 -0.21 0.91 15.28
C LEU A 63 0.36 -0.51 15.49
N VAL A 64 1.68 -0.64 15.54
CA VAL A 64 2.39 -1.92 15.73
C VAL A 64 2.16 -2.50 17.13
N ALA A 65 1.86 -1.67 18.13
CA ALA A 65 1.62 -2.11 19.50
C ALA A 65 0.18 -2.63 19.72
N ILE A 66 -0.69 -2.55 18.72
CA ILE A 66 -2.09 -2.99 18.81
C ILE A 66 -2.28 -4.21 17.91
N ASP A 67 -2.28 -5.43 18.48
CA ASP A 67 -2.25 -6.69 17.71
C ASP A 67 -3.30 -6.79 16.60
N PRO A 68 -4.60 -6.45 16.83
CA PRO A 68 -5.60 -6.51 15.76
C PRO A 68 -5.33 -5.51 14.63
N LEU A 69 -4.75 -4.36 14.95
CA LEU A 69 -4.46 -3.29 14.01
C LEU A 69 -3.21 -3.60 13.20
N HIS A 70 -2.16 -4.08 13.88
CA HIS A 70 -0.92 -4.52 13.26
C HIS A 70 -1.14 -5.74 12.38
N GLY A 71 -1.72 -6.82 12.91
CA GLY A 71 -2.01 -8.03 12.14
C GLY A 71 -2.99 -7.78 11.00
N GLY A 72 -3.97 -6.90 11.20
CA GLY A 72 -4.88 -6.45 10.14
C GLY A 72 -4.14 -5.73 9.00
N ALA A 73 -3.19 -4.86 9.33
CA ALA A 73 -2.35 -4.17 8.35
C ALA A 73 -1.49 -5.17 7.56
N GLU A 74 -0.82 -6.11 8.23
CA GLU A 74 0.00 -7.14 7.57
C GLU A 74 -0.82 -8.05 6.65
N ALA A 75 -2.01 -8.46 7.10
CA ALA A 75 -2.92 -9.27 6.30
C ALA A 75 -3.40 -8.51 5.05
N PHE A 76 -3.72 -7.22 5.18
CA PHE A 76 -4.12 -6.39 4.04
C PHE A 76 -2.99 -6.25 3.03
N LEU A 77 -1.77 -5.95 3.50
CA LEU A 77 -0.60 -5.81 2.63
C LEU A 77 -0.30 -7.13 1.90
N THR A 78 -0.39 -8.26 2.62
CA THR A 78 -0.26 -9.60 2.06
C THR A 78 -1.28 -9.86 0.97
N LEU A 79 -2.56 -9.54 1.21
CA LEU A 79 -3.62 -9.67 0.22
C LEU A 79 -3.36 -8.79 -1.02
N SER A 80 -2.94 -7.54 -0.81
CA SER A 80 -2.65 -6.60 -1.90
C SER A 80 -1.54 -7.13 -2.80
N ASN A 81 -0.45 -7.62 -2.20
CA ASN A 81 0.66 -8.23 -2.91
C ASN A 81 0.26 -9.53 -3.63
N ALA A 82 -0.55 -10.37 -2.99
CA ALA A 82 -1.08 -11.58 -3.62
C ALA A 82 -1.91 -11.25 -4.87
N VAL A 83 -2.72 -10.19 -4.84
CA VAL A 83 -3.49 -9.73 -6.01
C VAL A 83 -2.57 -9.22 -7.13
N ILE A 84 -1.48 -8.52 -6.79
CA ILE A 84 -0.47 -8.11 -7.78
C ILE A 84 0.11 -9.34 -8.46
N VAL A 85 0.64 -10.30 -7.68
CA VAL A 85 1.29 -11.52 -8.18
C VAL A 85 0.32 -12.36 -9.00
N ALA A 86 -0.90 -12.58 -8.50
CA ALA A 86 -1.94 -13.31 -9.23
C ALA A 86 -2.28 -12.62 -10.57
N GLY A 87 -2.27 -11.29 -10.60
CA GLY A 87 -2.44 -10.52 -11.81
C GLY A 87 -1.32 -10.74 -12.82
N LEU A 88 -0.07 -10.74 -12.36
CA LEU A 88 1.13 -10.91 -13.20
C LEU A 88 1.30 -12.35 -13.72
N ILE A 89 0.95 -13.36 -12.93
CA ILE A 89 1.04 -14.77 -13.34
C ILE A 89 -0.04 -15.10 -14.38
N LYS A 90 -1.21 -14.47 -14.32
CA LYS A 90 -2.31 -14.79 -15.23
C LYS A 90 -1.95 -14.37 -16.67
N PRO A 91 -1.79 -15.31 -17.61
CA PRO A 91 -1.42 -15.00 -18.98
C PRO A 91 -2.48 -14.07 -19.59
N GLN A 92 -2.05 -12.87 -19.98
CA GLN A 92 -2.88 -11.96 -20.75
C GLN A 92 -2.98 -12.53 -22.17
N LYS A 93 -4.19 -12.80 -22.65
CA LYS A 93 -4.41 -12.93 -24.09
C LYS A 93 -4.10 -11.56 -24.67
N VAL A 94 -2.94 -11.44 -25.34
CA VAL A 94 -2.62 -10.29 -26.20
C VAL A 94 -3.78 -10.19 -27.19
N GLN A 95 -4.53 -9.09 -27.10
CA GLN A 95 -5.63 -8.78 -27.99
C GLN A 95 -5.11 -7.89 -29.10
#